data_AF-S3IUI9-F1
#
_entry.id   AF-S3IUI9-F1
#
_cell.length_a   1.000
_cell.length_b   1.000
_cell.length_c   1.000
_cell.angle_alpha   90.00
_cell.angle_beta   90.00
_cell.angle_gamma   90.00
#
_symmetry.space_group_name_H-M   'P 1'
#
loop_
_entity.id
_entity.type
_entity.pdbx_description
1 polymer ?
#
loop_
_entity_poly.entity_id
_entity_poly.type
_entity_poly.pdbx_seq_one_letter_code
_entity_poly.pdbx_strand_id
1 'polypeptide(L)'
;MSSYTTESEKIDFPKTLDIATVCVYGLGILSAGLFLFLPFVNLLHPSPWQRWLGTIHGFGSLLALVVIVYAGHLAFPLLRGSGKILQQMRTLTFWSTVLAFLAITTGNLAYMRYRAGLEFGGARAWLKENSPLGQYVLMEYHEFSVLFILPLGVACTWILWKYGDSILDKANRPVLTVTCIALMAMMFFAMGGLVSGLGVAKIHAL
;
A
#
# COMPACT_ATOMS: atom_id res chain seq x y z
N MET A 1 -11.11 -68.90 27.01
CA MET A 1 -10.30 -68.21 26.00
C MET A 1 -10.65 -66.73 26.12
N SER A 2 -9.87 -65.97 26.91
CA SER A 2 -10.17 -64.57 27.24
C SER A 2 -9.46 -63.66 26.24
N SER A 3 -10.23 -62.91 25.46
CA SER A 3 -9.72 -61.94 24.49
C SER A 3 -9.47 -60.61 25.20
N TYR A 4 -8.21 -60.33 25.53
CA TYR A 4 -7.78 -58.99 25.94
C TYR A 4 -7.66 -58.12 24.69
N THR A 5 -8.68 -57.29 24.42
CA THR A 5 -8.57 -56.16 23.50
C THR A 5 -7.93 -54.99 24.25
N THR A 6 -6.66 -54.72 23.97
CA THR A 6 -5.99 -53.48 24.36
C THR A 6 -6.58 -52.33 23.55
N GLU A 7 -7.48 -51.56 24.16
CA GLU A 7 -7.81 -50.23 23.65
C GLU A 7 -6.55 -49.37 23.73
N SER A 8 -5.99 -49.02 22.57
CA SER A 8 -4.96 -48.00 22.46
C SER A 8 -5.55 -46.69 22.96
N GLU A 9 -5.16 -46.26 24.16
CA GLU A 9 -5.44 -44.91 24.66
C GLU A 9 -5.02 -43.89 23.59
N LYS A 10 -6.00 -43.19 23.02
CA LYS A 10 -5.73 -42.02 22.19
C LYS A 10 -5.21 -40.94 23.13
N ILE A 11 -3.91 -40.71 23.09
CA ILE A 11 -3.29 -39.56 23.74
C ILE A 11 -3.83 -38.31 23.04
N ASP A 12 -4.84 -37.68 23.65
CA ASP A 12 -5.39 -36.41 23.18
C ASP A 12 -4.46 -35.29 23.68
N PHE A 13 -3.57 -34.84 22.79
CA PHE A 13 -2.67 -33.75 23.11
C PHE A 13 -3.50 -32.48 23.39
N PRO A 14 -3.22 -31.75 24.49
CA PRO A 14 -3.94 -30.52 24.77
C PRO A 14 -3.81 -29.56 23.58
N LYS A 15 -4.93 -28.97 23.15
CA LYS A 15 -5.00 -27.94 22.09
C LYS A 15 -4.36 -26.61 22.52
N THR A 16 -3.20 -26.66 23.18
CA THR A 16 -2.30 -25.52 23.24
C THR A 16 -2.02 -25.12 21.80
N LEU A 17 -2.17 -23.83 21.46
CA LEU A 17 -1.85 -23.30 20.13
C LEU A 17 -0.57 -23.98 19.64
N ASP A 18 -0.69 -24.76 18.56
CA ASP A 18 0.45 -25.47 17.98
C ASP A 18 1.62 -24.49 17.87
N ILE A 19 2.82 -24.92 18.27
CA ILE A 19 4.03 -24.10 18.21
C ILE A 19 4.17 -23.48 16.81
N ALA A 20 3.77 -24.22 15.77
CA ALA A 20 3.71 -23.70 14.40
C ALA A 20 2.77 -22.48 14.26
N THR A 21 1.59 -22.53 14.86
CA THR A 21 0.61 -21.43 14.85
C THR A 21 1.18 -20.19 15.56
N VAL A 22 1.81 -20.37 16.73
CA VAL A 22 2.44 -19.27 17.47
C VAL A 22 3.59 -18.66 16.65
N CYS A 23 4.43 -19.49 16.04
CA CYS A 23 5.53 -19.04 15.19
C CYS A 23 5.03 -18.27 13.96
N VAL A 24 3.99 -18.75 13.28
CA VAL A 24 3.41 -18.09 12.10
C VAL A 24 2.83 -16.72 12.46
N TYR A 25 2.02 -16.63 13.53
CA TYR A 25 1.48 -15.34 13.95
C TYR A 25 2.56 -14.40 14.49
N GLY A 26 3.52 -14.92 15.27
CA GLY A 26 4.65 -14.15 15.77
C GLY A 26 5.49 -13.55 14.65
N LEU A 27 5.86 -14.37 13.65
CA LEU A 27 6.58 -13.90 12.46
C LEU A 27 5.76 -12.91 11.63
N GLY A 28 4.45 -13.13 11.50
CA GLY A 28 3.55 -12.21 10.80
C GLY A 28 3.50 -10.83 11.47
N ILE A 29 3.30 -10.80 12.79
CA ILE A 29 3.28 -9.56 13.58
C ILE A 29 4.64 -8.85 13.52
N LEU A 30 5.73 -9.60 13.68
CA LEU A 30 7.08 -9.03 13.60
C LEU A 30 7.35 -8.44 12.21
N SER A 31 6.97 -9.15 11.15
CA SER A 31 7.17 -8.69 9.77
C SER A 31 6.33 -7.45 9.47
N ALA A 32 5.05 -7.45 9.88
CA ALA A 32 4.17 -6.29 9.75
C ALA A 32 4.70 -5.09 10.55
N GLY A 33 5.18 -5.33 11.77
CA GLY A 33 5.83 -4.32 12.59
C GLY A 33 7.06 -3.74 11.88
N LEU A 34 8.04 -4.56 11.54
CA LEU A 34 9.26 -4.12 10.84
C LEU A 34 8.92 -3.31 9.58
N PHE A 35 7.94 -3.76 8.79
CA PHE A 35 7.47 -3.03 7.61
C PHE A 35 6.88 -1.67 7.97
N LEU A 36 5.94 -1.60 8.90
CA LEU A 36 5.28 -0.35 9.34
C LEU A 36 6.24 0.64 9.99
N PHE A 37 7.32 0.15 10.59
CA PHE A 37 8.34 0.97 11.24
C PHE A 37 9.50 1.39 10.32
N LEU A 38 9.56 0.92 9.06
CA LEU A 38 10.58 1.36 8.08
C LEU A 38 10.76 2.88 8.00
N PRO A 39 9.69 3.72 8.00
CA PRO A 39 9.83 5.17 7.89
C PRO A 39 10.56 5.85 9.06
N PHE A 40 10.68 5.19 10.21
CA PHE A 40 11.39 5.74 11.37
C PHE A 40 12.91 5.74 11.18
N VAL A 41 13.44 4.98 10.21
CA VAL A 41 14.85 5.08 9.82
C VAL A 41 15.20 6.50 9.34
N ASN A 42 14.24 7.24 8.80
CA ASN A 42 14.45 8.64 8.40
C ASN A 42 14.80 9.56 9.58
N LEU A 43 14.46 9.21 10.83
CA LEU A 43 14.86 9.98 12.02
C LEU A 43 16.39 10.03 12.20
N LEU A 44 17.12 9.09 11.59
CA LEU A 44 18.59 9.05 11.61
C LEU A 44 19.22 9.94 10.53
N HIS A 45 18.43 10.52 9.61
CA HIS A 45 18.95 11.31 8.51
C HIS A 45 19.67 12.59 9.01
N PRO A 46 20.78 13.05 8.42
CA PRO A 46 21.49 14.24 8.93
C PRO A 46 20.69 15.55 8.82
N SER A 47 19.87 15.70 7.76
CA SER A 47 19.04 16.90 7.55
C SER A 47 17.77 16.89 8.42
N PRO A 48 17.53 17.94 9.25
CA PRO A 48 16.31 18.06 10.06
C PRO A 48 15.02 18.05 9.24
N TRP A 49 15.04 18.65 8.04
CA TRP A 49 13.90 18.66 7.13
C TRP A 49 13.54 17.24 6.69
N GLN A 50 14.53 16.47 6.26
CA GLN A 50 14.34 15.09 5.80
C GLN A 50 14.02 14.12 6.93
N ARG A 51 14.49 14.37 8.17
CA ARG A 51 14.03 13.60 9.34
C ARG A 51 12.52 13.64 9.46
N TRP A 52 11.97 14.85 9.58
CA TRP A 52 10.55 15.01 9.86
C TRP A 52 9.68 14.70 8.65
N LEU A 53 9.98 15.27 7.49
CA LEU A 53 9.17 15.02 6.30
C LEU A 53 9.36 13.60 5.76
N GLY A 54 10.57 13.05 5.77
CA GLY A 54 10.80 11.67 5.39
C GLY A 54 10.03 10.70 6.27
N THR A 55 9.99 10.93 7.59
CA THR A 55 9.17 10.11 8.51
C THR A 55 7.67 10.31 8.28
N ILE A 56 7.18 11.55 8.20
CA ILE A 56 5.74 11.85 8.02
C ILE A 56 5.24 11.30 6.67
N HIS A 57 5.95 11.62 5.59
CA HIS A 57 5.61 11.13 4.25
C HIS A 57 5.76 9.62 4.17
N GLY A 58 6.87 9.05 4.67
CA GLY A 58 7.09 7.61 4.62
C GLY A 58 6.01 6.83 5.36
N PHE A 59 5.61 7.28 6.56
CA PHE A 59 4.52 6.65 7.32
C PHE A 59 3.16 6.83 6.63
N GLY A 60 2.85 8.04 6.18
CA GLY A 60 1.60 8.32 5.46
C GLY A 60 1.46 7.51 4.17
N SER A 61 2.52 7.43 3.37
CA SER A 61 2.58 6.67 2.12
C SER A 61 2.49 5.16 2.36
N LEU A 62 3.09 4.65 3.45
CA LEU A 62 3.00 3.24 3.79
C LEU A 62 1.59 2.85 4.28
N LEU A 63 0.96 3.70 5.08
CA LEU A 63 -0.44 3.52 5.48
C LEU A 63 -1.36 3.59 4.26
N ALA A 64 -1.16 4.57 3.38
CA ALA A 64 -1.90 4.70 2.12
C ALA A 64 -1.77 3.43 1.28
N LEU A 65 -0.54 2.91 1.11
CA LEU A 65 -0.27 1.68 0.39
C LEU A 65 -1.08 0.51 0.95
N VAL A 66 -1.04 0.27 2.27
CA VAL A 66 -1.75 -0.87 2.88
C VAL A 66 -3.25 -0.79 2.59
N VAL A 67 -3.86 0.39 2.78
CA VAL A 67 -5.30 0.59 2.56
C VAL A 67 -5.67 0.46 1.08
N ILE A 68 -4.89 1.07 0.18
CA ILE A 68 -5.13 1.02 -1.27
C ILE A 68 -4.97 -0.40 -1.82
N VAL A 69 -3.91 -1.11 -1.41
CA VAL A 69 -3.67 -2.50 -1.83
C VAL A 69 -4.79 -3.40 -1.33
N TYR A 70 -5.23 -3.21 -0.08
CA TYR A 70 -6.35 -3.98 0.46
C TYR A 70 -7.67 -3.70 -0.29
N ALA A 71 -7.97 -2.43 -0.60
CA ALA A 71 -9.13 -2.06 -1.41
C ALA A 71 -9.07 -2.68 -2.82
N GLY A 72 -7.92 -2.58 -3.49
CA GLY A 72 -7.72 -3.21 -4.81
C GLY A 72 -7.80 -4.73 -4.76
N HIS A 73 -7.33 -5.37 -3.69
CA HIS A 73 -7.47 -6.81 -3.50
C HIS A 73 -8.94 -7.23 -3.31
N LEU A 74 -9.73 -6.46 -2.55
CA LEU A 74 -11.17 -6.70 -2.39
C LEU A 74 -11.99 -6.39 -3.66
N ALA A 75 -11.44 -5.66 -4.62
CA ALA A 75 -12.09 -5.45 -5.91
C ALA A 75 -12.26 -6.76 -6.71
N PHE A 76 -11.38 -7.76 -6.54
CA PHE A 76 -11.50 -9.07 -7.20
C PHE A 76 -12.78 -9.83 -6.82
N PRO A 77 -13.07 -10.10 -5.52
CA PRO A 77 -14.33 -10.72 -5.13
C PRO A 77 -15.55 -9.83 -5.43
N LEU A 78 -15.43 -8.50 -5.38
CA LEU A 78 -16.53 -7.60 -5.72
C LEU A 78 -16.90 -7.72 -7.21
N LEU A 79 -15.91 -7.77 -8.09
CA LEU A 79 -16.09 -8.00 -9.53
C LEU A 79 -16.83 -9.31 -9.81
N ARG A 80 -16.54 -10.36 -9.03
CA ARG A 80 -17.22 -11.67 -9.09
C ARG A 80 -18.64 -11.65 -8.49
N GLY A 81 -19.12 -10.52 -7.99
CA GLY A 81 -20.48 -10.33 -7.49
C GLY A 81 -20.64 -10.52 -5.98
N SER A 82 -19.56 -10.55 -5.20
CA SER A 82 -19.65 -10.59 -3.73
C SER A 82 -20.13 -9.23 -3.19
N GLY A 83 -21.44 -9.07 -3.03
CA GLY A 83 -22.03 -7.83 -2.50
C GLY A 83 -21.75 -7.57 -1.02
N LYS A 84 -21.39 -8.61 -0.25
CA LYS A 84 -21.15 -8.52 1.21
C LYS A 84 -20.04 -7.51 1.59
N ILE A 85 -19.09 -7.29 0.69
CA ILE A 85 -17.96 -6.39 0.91
C ILE A 85 -18.21 -4.96 0.39
N LEU A 86 -19.38 -4.67 -0.20
CA LEU A 86 -19.62 -3.39 -0.85
C LEU A 86 -19.60 -2.20 0.12
N GLN A 87 -20.17 -2.35 1.31
CA GLN A 87 -20.10 -1.31 2.34
C GLN A 87 -18.66 -1.06 2.79
N GLN A 88 -17.89 -2.13 2.99
CA GLN A 88 -16.47 -2.03 3.33
C GLN A 88 -15.67 -1.36 2.21
N MET A 89 -15.96 -1.68 0.95
CA MET A 89 -15.33 -1.07 -0.22
C MET A 89 -15.58 0.43 -0.30
N ARG A 90 -16.81 0.90 -0.03
CA ARG A 90 -17.13 2.33 0.04
C ARG A 90 -16.25 3.08 1.05
N THR A 91 -16.09 2.52 2.24
CA THR A 91 -15.27 3.10 3.31
C THR A 91 -13.79 3.05 2.96
N LEU A 92 -13.28 1.91 2.50
CA LEU A 92 -11.87 1.73 2.15
C LEU A 92 -11.46 2.61 0.98
N THR A 93 -12.27 2.73 -0.07
CA THR A 93 -11.97 3.59 -1.21
C THR A 93 -12.01 5.06 -0.81
N PHE A 94 -12.96 5.49 0.04
CA PHE A 94 -12.94 6.86 0.59
C PHE A 94 -11.63 7.16 1.33
N TRP A 95 -11.23 6.30 2.27
CA TRP A 95 -9.99 6.51 3.01
C TRP A 95 -8.74 6.38 2.14
N SER A 96 -8.76 5.49 1.14
CA SER A 96 -7.69 5.39 0.13
C SER A 96 -7.50 6.71 -0.59
N THR A 97 -8.58 7.38 -0.98
CA THR A 97 -8.55 8.68 -1.66
C THR A 97 -7.99 9.79 -0.75
N VAL A 98 -8.45 9.86 0.50
CA VAL A 98 -7.94 10.83 1.48
C VAL A 98 -6.45 10.61 1.75
N LEU A 99 -6.04 9.35 1.99
CA LEU A 99 -4.64 9.01 2.25
C LEU A 99 -3.75 9.25 1.02
N ALA A 100 -4.24 8.98 -0.19
CA ALA A 100 -3.52 9.30 -1.43
C ALA A 100 -3.31 10.81 -1.58
N PHE A 101 -4.32 11.62 -1.30
CA PHE A 101 -4.18 13.09 -1.30
C PHE A 101 -3.12 13.58 -0.30
N LEU A 102 -3.14 13.05 0.93
CA LEU A 102 -2.15 13.39 1.95
C LEU A 102 -0.74 12.92 1.58
N ALA A 103 -0.61 11.73 1.01
CA ALA A 103 0.66 11.17 0.53
C ALA A 103 1.24 12.02 -0.61
N ILE A 104 0.43 12.44 -1.58
CA ILE A 104 0.86 13.34 -2.67
C ILE A 104 1.27 14.71 -2.11
N THR A 105 0.50 15.27 -1.18
CA THR A 105 0.80 16.58 -0.59
C THR A 105 2.13 16.55 0.18
N THR A 106 2.32 15.57 1.05
CA THR A 106 3.58 15.40 1.80
C THR A 106 4.75 15.00 0.90
N GLY A 107 4.49 14.20 -0.14
CA GLY A 107 5.49 13.82 -1.15
C GLY A 107 5.97 15.03 -1.93
N ASN A 108 5.07 15.93 -2.31
CA ASN A 108 5.44 17.20 -2.95
C ASN A 108 6.31 18.09 -2.05
N LEU A 109 6.11 18.05 -0.72
CA LEU A 109 6.99 18.78 0.20
C LEU A 109 8.41 18.18 0.24
N ALA A 110 8.52 16.85 0.31
CA ALA A 110 9.81 16.15 0.21
C ALA A 110 10.47 16.42 -1.16
N TYR A 111 9.66 16.48 -2.21
CA TYR A 111 10.08 16.75 -3.59
C TYR A 111 10.66 18.16 -3.81
N MET A 112 10.36 19.13 -2.94
CA MET A 112 11.01 20.45 -3.02
C MET A 112 12.52 20.34 -2.78
N ARG A 113 12.93 19.52 -1.79
CA ARG A 113 14.35 19.28 -1.51
C ARG A 113 15.02 18.45 -2.60
N TYR A 114 14.30 17.52 -3.20
CA TYR A 114 14.74 16.78 -4.38
C TYR A 114 15.15 17.72 -5.53
N ARG A 115 14.31 18.74 -5.79
CA ARG A 115 14.46 19.70 -6.90
C ARG A 115 15.43 20.84 -6.62
N ALA A 116 16.03 20.91 -5.42
CA ALA A 116 17.00 21.94 -5.11
C ALA A 116 18.20 21.90 -6.09
N GLY A 117 18.96 23.00 -6.19
CA GLY A 117 20.22 23.02 -6.93
C GLY A 117 21.30 22.16 -6.28
N LEU A 118 22.38 21.85 -7.02
CA LEU A 118 23.52 21.07 -6.53
C LEU A 118 24.20 21.74 -5.33
N GLU A 119 24.24 23.06 -5.31
CA GLU A 119 24.77 23.89 -4.22
C GLU A 119 24.01 23.72 -2.90
N PHE A 120 22.75 23.27 -2.97
CA PHE A 120 21.92 22.93 -1.81
C PHE A 120 21.83 21.41 -1.59
N GLY A 121 22.62 20.62 -2.33
CA GLY A 121 22.66 19.16 -2.29
C GLY A 121 21.47 18.48 -2.97
N GLY A 122 20.89 19.11 -3.99
CA GLY A 122 19.70 18.62 -4.72
C GLY A 122 19.91 17.28 -5.42
N ALA A 123 19.14 16.27 -4.99
CA ALA A 123 19.23 14.92 -5.52
C ALA A 123 18.88 14.83 -7.02
N ARG A 124 17.95 15.65 -7.53
CA ARG A 124 17.62 15.70 -8.97
C ARG A 124 18.80 16.13 -9.82
N ALA A 125 19.49 17.19 -9.42
CA ALA A 125 20.61 17.74 -10.15
C ALA A 125 21.77 16.74 -10.15
N TRP A 126 22.05 16.13 -8.99
CA TRP A 126 23.03 15.05 -8.88
C TRP A 126 22.70 13.83 -9.77
N LEU A 127 21.44 13.37 -9.79
CA LEU A 127 21.00 12.26 -10.64
C LEU A 127 21.14 12.58 -12.13
N LYS A 128 20.84 13.81 -12.55
CA LYS A 128 21.02 14.21 -13.96
C LYS A 128 22.49 14.13 -14.40
N GLU A 129 23.43 14.39 -13.50
CA GLU A 129 24.87 14.33 -13.80
C GLU A 129 25.44 12.91 -13.68
N ASN A 130 25.00 12.13 -12.71
CA ASN A 130 25.65 10.87 -12.32
C ASN A 130 24.84 9.61 -12.67
N SER A 131 23.51 9.71 -12.76
CA SER A 131 22.62 8.59 -13.10
C SER A 131 21.40 9.06 -13.90
N PRO A 132 21.58 9.49 -15.17
CA PRO A 132 20.50 10.08 -15.97
C PRO A 132 19.29 9.16 -16.11
N LEU A 133 19.49 7.84 -16.23
CA LEU A 133 18.39 6.87 -16.28
C LEU A 133 17.59 6.82 -14.97
N GLY A 134 18.24 7.01 -13.82
CA GLY A 134 17.56 7.12 -12.52
C GLY A 134 16.62 8.32 -12.48
N GLN A 135 17.01 9.46 -13.06
CA GLN A 135 16.14 10.62 -13.20
C GLN A 135 15.04 10.40 -14.24
N TYR A 136 15.41 10.13 -15.49
CA TYR A 136 14.51 10.22 -16.65
C TYR A 136 13.59 9.00 -16.81
N VAL A 137 13.93 7.87 -16.19
CA VAL A 137 13.08 6.67 -16.24
C VAL A 137 12.45 6.43 -14.88
N LEU A 138 13.27 6.20 -13.84
CA LEU A 138 12.75 5.76 -12.55
C LEU A 138 11.97 6.86 -11.82
N MET A 139 12.53 8.06 -11.72
CA MET A 139 11.85 9.16 -11.03
C MET A 139 10.66 9.72 -11.80
N GLU A 140 10.77 9.86 -13.13
CA GLU A 140 9.60 10.27 -13.93
C GLU A 140 8.47 9.23 -13.83
N TYR A 141 8.79 7.93 -13.94
CA TYR A 141 7.81 6.88 -13.69
C TYR A 141 7.19 6.99 -12.30
N HIS A 142 8.00 7.18 -11.25
CA HIS A 142 7.52 7.34 -9.88
C HIS A 142 6.56 8.51 -9.77
N GLU A 143 6.98 9.71 -10.19
CA GLU A 143 6.21 10.94 -10.11
C GLU A 143 4.88 10.83 -10.85
N PHE A 144 4.87 10.33 -12.09
CA PHE A 144 3.64 10.25 -12.87
C PHE A 144 2.71 9.13 -12.39
N SER A 145 3.25 7.96 -12.05
CA SER A 145 2.43 6.79 -11.71
C SER A 145 1.65 6.98 -10.41
N VAL A 146 2.27 7.56 -9.37
CA VAL A 146 1.61 7.77 -8.07
C VAL A 146 0.51 8.82 -8.13
N LEU A 147 0.57 9.77 -9.07
CA LEU A 147 -0.45 10.79 -9.26
C LEU A 147 -1.78 10.22 -9.79
N PHE A 148 -1.77 9.09 -10.51
CA PHE A 148 -3.00 8.46 -11.00
C PHE A 148 -3.88 7.88 -9.89
N ILE A 149 -3.32 7.61 -8.71
CA ILE A 149 -4.06 7.05 -7.58
C ILE A 149 -5.20 7.98 -7.16
N LEU A 150 -4.96 9.29 -7.10
CA LEU A 150 -5.93 10.27 -6.62
C LEU A 150 -7.16 10.42 -7.54
N PRO A 151 -7.03 10.71 -8.85
CA PRO A 151 -8.20 10.83 -9.73
C PRO A 151 -8.99 9.51 -9.83
N LEU A 152 -8.30 8.37 -9.87
CA LEU A 152 -8.97 7.05 -9.83
C LEU A 152 -9.70 6.84 -8.51
N GLY A 153 -9.07 7.17 -7.39
CA GLY A 153 -9.67 7.09 -6.06
C GLY A 153 -10.92 7.94 -5.95
N VAL A 154 -10.85 9.21 -6.34
CA VAL A 154 -12.00 10.14 -6.34
C VAL A 154 -13.14 9.58 -7.19
N ALA A 155 -12.86 9.12 -8.40
CA ALA A 155 -13.86 8.56 -9.30
C ALA A 155 -14.50 7.30 -8.69
N CYS A 156 -13.71 6.35 -8.20
CA CYS A 156 -14.20 5.13 -7.57
C CYS A 156 -15.01 5.42 -6.30
N THR A 157 -14.54 6.34 -5.44
CA THR A 157 -15.29 6.79 -4.26
C THR A 157 -16.64 7.33 -4.69
N TRP A 158 -16.68 8.25 -5.67
CA TRP A 158 -17.93 8.82 -6.14
C TRP A 158 -18.87 7.76 -6.72
N ILE A 159 -18.40 6.87 -7.59
CA ILE A 159 -19.23 5.83 -8.22
C ILE A 159 -19.81 4.89 -7.16
N LEU A 160 -18.98 4.35 -6.26
CA LEU A 160 -19.41 3.41 -5.24
C LEU A 160 -20.45 4.02 -4.30
N TRP A 161 -20.32 5.30 -3.96
CA TRP A 161 -21.29 6.01 -3.13
C TRP A 161 -22.55 6.42 -3.90
N LYS A 162 -22.41 6.87 -5.15
CA LYS A 162 -23.52 7.30 -5.99
C LYS A 162 -24.47 6.16 -6.34
N TYR A 163 -23.93 5.00 -6.72
CA TYR A 163 -24.74 3.83 -7.04
C TYR A 163 -25.16 3.08 -5.79
N GLY A 164 -24.35 3.10 -4.73
CA GLY A 164 -24.61 2.30 -3.53
C GLY A 164 -24.84 0.84 -3.89
N ASP A 165 -25.88 0.23 -3.32
CA ASP A 165 -26.18 -1.18 -3.54
C ASP A 165 -26.65 -1.50 -4.97
N SER A 166 -27.22 -0.51 -5.68
CA SER A 166 -27.68 -0.67 -7.07
C SER A 166 -26.54 -0.97 -8.05
N ILE A 167 -25.28 -0.73 -7.67
CA ILE A 167 -24.12 -1.08 -8.52
C ILE A 167 -24.06 -2.59 -8.81
N LEU A 168 -24.70 -3.43 -7.98
CA LEU A 168 -24.75 -4.88 -8.16
C LEU A 168 -25.81 -5.33 -9.17
N ASP A 169 -26.72 -4.44 -9.57
CA ASP A 169 -27.76 -4.75 -10.55
C ASP A 169 -27.15 -5.11 -11.90
N LYS A 170 -27.83 -6.02 -12.63
CA LYS A 170 -27.34 -6.49 -13.94
C LYS A 170 -27.10 -5.34 -14.93
N ALA A 171 -27.95 -4.31 -14.89
CA ALA A 171 -27.82 -3.12 -15.74
C ALA A 171 -26.54 -2.31 -15.46
N ASN A 172 -26.02 -2.35 -14.23
CA ASN A 172 -24.86 -1.59 -13.79
C ASN A 172 -23.54 -2.39 -13.84
N ARG A 173 -23.57 -3.61 -14.41
CA ARG A 173 -22.38 -4.47 -14.53
C ARG A 173 -21.17 -3.83 -15.22
N PRO A 174 -21.31 -3.02 -16.28
CA PRO A 174 -20.18 -2.29 -16.85
C PRO A 174 -19.56 -1.29 -15.86
N VAL A 175 -20.39 -0.56 -15.12
CA VAL A 175 -19.97 0.42 -14.11
C VAL A 175 -19.21 -0.27 -12.98
N LEU A 176 -19.76 -1.38 -12.46
CA LEU A 176 -19.09 -2.21 -11.46
C LEU A 176 -17.73 -2.70 -11.96
N THR A 177 -17.68 -3.22 -13.19
CA THR A 177 -16.45 -3.77 -13.79
C THR A 177 -15.37 -2.71 -13.92
N VAL A 178 -15.68 -1.56 -14.49
CA VAL A 178 -14.72 -0.46 -14.66
C VAL A 178 -14.25 0.06 -13.30
N THR A 179 -15.15 0.19 -12.32
CA THR A 179 -14.80 0.59 -10.95
C THR A 179 -13.82 -0.39 -10.31
N CYS A 180 -14.07 -1.69 -10.42
CA CYS A 180 -13.15 -2.71 -9.90
C CYS A 180 -11.79 -2.69 -10.61
N ILE A 181 -11.76 -2.50 -11.94
CA ILE A 181 -10.51 -2.37 -12.70
C ILE A 181 -9.72 -1.15 -12.24
N ALA A 182 -10.38 -0.01 -12.04
CA ALA A 182 -9.74 1.20 -11.53
C ALA A 182 -9.16 1.01 -10.11
N LEU A 183 -9.87 0.30 -9.22
CA LEU A 183 -9.37 -0.06 -7.88
C LEU A 183 -8.14 -0.99 -7.95
N MET A 184 -8.13 -1.96 -8.86
CA MET A 184 -6.95 -2.80 -9.10
C MET A 184 -5.78 -2.00 -9.70
N ALA A 185 -6.07 -1.01 -10.56
CA ALA A 185 -5.06 -0.09 -11.07
C ALA A 185 -4.47 0.80 -9.97
N MET A 186 -5.29 1.29 -9.02
CA MET A 186 -4.79 1.99 -7.83
C MET A 186 -3.83 1.10 -7.02
N MET A 187 -4.16 -0.17 -6.82
CA MET A 187 -3.26 -1.14 -6.17
C MET A 187 -1.94 -1.27 -6.93
N PHE A 188 -1.97 -1.41 -8.26
CA PHE A 188 -0.78 -1.48 -9.09
C PHE A 188 0.11 -0.22 -8.92
N PHE A 189 -0.48 0.97 -9.04
CA PHE A 189 0.27 2.23 -8.90
C PHE A 189 0.80 2.44 -7.48
N ALA A 190 0.06 2.05 -6.43
CA ALA A 190 0.53 2.16 -5.05
C ALA A 190 1.75 1.25 -4.80
N MET A 191 1.69 -0.02 -5.23
CA MET A 191 2.83 -0.94 -5.12
C MET A 191 4.02 -0.46 -5.96
N GLY A 192 3.77 -0.02 -7.20
CA GLY A 192 4.78 0.58 -8.06
C GLY A 192 5.44 1.81 -7.43
N GLY A 193 4.65 2.66 -6.78
CA GLY A 193 5.09 3.83 -6.03
C GLY A 193 6.00 3.47 -4.86
N LEU A 194 5.65 2.45 -4.07
CA LEU A 194 6.52 1.95 -3.01
C LEU A 194 7.88 1.49 -3.55
N VAL A 195 7.86 0.61 -4.55
CA VAL A 195 9.08 0.00 -5.11
C VAL A 195 9.99 1.07 -5.72
N SER A 196 9.42 1.96 -6.54
CA SER A 196 10.17 3.04 -7.18
C SER A 196 10.66 4.08 -6.16
N GLY A 197 9.86 4.46 -5.17
CA GLY A 197 10.25 5.41 -4.12
C GLY A 197 11.40 4.90 -3.25
N LEU A 198 11.35 3.63 -2.82
CA LEU A 198 12.45 2.98 -2.11
C LEU A 198 13.70 2.85 -2.99
N GLY A 199 13.53 2.57 -4.28
CA GLY A 199 14.62 2.50 -5.25
C GLY A 199 15.36 3.84 -5.36
N VAL A 200 14.63 4.94 -5.51
CA VAL A 200 15.20 6.29 -5.65
C VAL A 200 15.92 6.70 -4.37
N ALA A 201 15.31 6.47 -3.21
CA ALA A 201 15.92 6.79 -1.92
C ALA A 201 17.27 6.07 -1.69
N LYS A 202 17.49 4.91 -2.33
CA LYS A 202 18.76 4.18 -2.27
C LYS A 202 19.84 4.75 -3.19
N ILE A 203 19.48 5.35 -4.32
CA ILE A 203 20.46 5.85 -5.30
C ILE A 203 21.14 7.11 -4.77
N HIS A 204 20.34 8.04 -4.24
CA HIS A 204 20.84 9.21 -3.54
C HIS A 204 19.80 9.60 -2.50
N ALA A 205 20.19 9.62 -1.23
CA ALA A 205 19.28 9.97 -0.14
C ALA A 205 18.64 11.33 -0.43
N LEU A 206 17.31 11.34 -0.49
CA LEU A 206 16.51 12.56 -0.59
C LEU A 206 16.68 13.40 0.66
#